data_AF-A0A945ZE55-F1
#
_entry.id   AF-A0A945ZE55-F1
#
_cell.length_a   1.000
_cell.length_b   1.000
_cell.length_c   1.000
_cell.angle_alpha   90.00
_cell.angle_beta   90.00
_cell.angle_gamma   90.00
#
_symmetry.space_group_name_H-M   'P 1'
#
loop_
_entity.id
_entity.type
_entity.pdbx_description
1 polymer ?
#
loop_
_entity_poly.entity_id
_entity_poly.type
_entity_poly.pdbx_seq_one_letter_code
_entity_poly.pdbx_strand_id
1 'polypeptide(L)' 'MDGIHDAGGKFGFGSIKVTPDDPPFKETWEGRMLGVARAISRPADWNSDQF' A
#
# COMPACT_ATOMS: atom_id res chain seq x y z
N MET A 1 11.06 11.45 3.93
CA MET A 1 12.39 10.83 4.20
C MET A 1 12.99 10.43 2.87
N ASP A 2 14.31 10.55 2.68
CA ASP A 2 15.00 10.12 1.44
C ASP A 2 15.20 8.59 1.43
N GLY A 3 14.08 7.86 1.48
CA GLY A 3 14.04 6.40 1.55
C GLY A 3 13.61 5.78 0.22
N ILE A 4 13.59 4.44 0.17
CA ILE A 4 13.30 3.70 -1.08
C ILE A 4 11.87 3.92 -1.62
N HIS A 5 10.94 4.41 -0.79
CA HIS A 5 9.59 4.77 -1.23
C HIS A 5 9.60 5.98 -2.19
N ASP A 6 10.65 6.82 -2.17
CA ASP A 6 10.85 7.89 -3.14
C ASP A 6 11.47 7.35 -4.44
N ALA A 7 10.64 6.60 -5.17
CA ALA A 7 11.03 5.91 -6.39
C ALA A 7 10.96 6.79 -7.66
N GLY A 8 10.57 8.07 -7.53
CA GLY A 8 10.48 9.00 -8.66
C GLY A 8 11.82 9.17 -9.38
N GLY A 9 11.85 8.89 -10.69
CA GLY A 9 13.05 9.06 -11.53
C GLY A 9 14.16 8.03 -11.31
N LYS A 10 13.91 6.94 -10.56
CA LYS A 10 14.86 5.84 -10.39
C LYS A 10 14.77 4.83 -11.55
N PHE A 11 15.87 4.14 -11.84
CA PHE A 11 15.98 3.17 -12.95
C PHE A 11 16.22 1.75 -12.43
N GLY A 12 15.94 0.74 -13.27
CA GLY A 12 16.29 -0.66 -13.00
C GLY A 12 15.15 -1.57 -12.53
N PHE A 13 13.89 -1.11 -12.48
CA PHE A 13 12.73 -1.92 -12.05
C PHE A 13 12.18 -2.89 -13.10
N GLY A 14 12.65 -2.81 -14.35
CA GLY A 14 12.15 -3.64 -15.45
C GLY A 14 10.85 -3.12 -16.07
N SER A 15 10.16 -3.99 -16.81
CA SER A 15 8.90 -3.66 -17.49
C SER A 15 7.70 -3.73 -16.54
N ILE A 16 6.70 -2.90 -16.81
CA ILE A 16 5.41 -2.97 -16.11
C ILE A 16 4.61 -4.13 -16.67
N LYS A 17 4.26 -5.10 -15.82
CA LYS A 17 3.34 -6.18 -16.15
C LYS A 17 1.91 -5.77 -15.78
N VAL A 18 1.05 -5.58 -16.78
CA VAL A 18 -0.36 -5.20 -16.59
C VAL A 18 -1.24 -6.45 -16.72
N THR A 19 -2.12 -6.68 -15.74
CA THR A 19 -3.17 -7.72 -15.80
C THR A 19 -4.54 -7.02 -15.77
N PRO A 20 -5.34 -7.08 -16.85
CA PRO A 20 -6.59 -6.30 -16.95
C PRO A 20 -7.65 -6.64 -15.90
N ASP A 21 -7.69 -7.90 -15.43
CA ASP A 21 -8.72 -8.40 -14.51
C ASP A 21 -8.17 -8.69 -13.11
N ASP A 22 -7.05 -8.09 -12.72
CA ASP A 22 -6.49 -8.34 -11.38
C ASP A 22 -7.45 -7.80 -10.30
N PRO A 23 -7.90 -8.65 -9.36
CA PRO A 23 -8.82 -8.20 -8.33
C PRO A 23 -8.10 -7.27 -7.34
N PRO A 24 -8.82 -6.34 -6.67
CA PRO A 24 -8.24 -5.51 -5.61
C PRO A 24 -7.62 -6.31 -4.45
N PHE A 25 -8.15 -7.51 -4.20
CA PHE A 25 -7.59 -8.50 -3.27
C PHE A 25 -7.57 -9.85 -3.97
N LYS A 26 -6.37 -10.40 -4.14
CA LYS A 26 -6.14 -11.74 -4.66
C LYS A 26 -6.36 -12.81 -3.60
N GLU A 27 -6.04 -12.49 -2.35
CA GLU A 27 -6.17 -13.40 -1.23
C GLU A 27 -7.07 -12.82 -0.14
N THR A 28 -7.80 -13.70 0.56
CA THR A 28 -8.78 -13.27 1.58
C THR A 28 -8.17 -12.44 2.72
N TRP A 29 -6.88 -12.63 3.02
CA TRP A 29 -6.21 -11.92 4.10
C TRP A 29 -5.90 -10.45 3.78
N GLU A 30 -5.76 -10.08 2.51
CA GLU A 30 -5.38 -8.72 2.10
C GLU A 30 -6.49 -7.73 2.47
N GLY A 31 -7.75 -8.10 2.17
CA GLY A 31 -8.92 -7.32 2.60
C GLY A 31 -9.09 -7.28 4.12
N ARG A 32 -8.74 -8.37 4.82
CA ARG A 32 -8.76 -8.40 6.30
C ARG A 32 -7.76 -7.40 6.88
N MET A 33 -6.53 -7.35 6.35
CA MET A 33 -5.50 -6.42 6.81
C MET A 33 -5.87 -4.96 6.54
N LEU A 34 -6.49 -4.66 5.39
CA LEU A 34 -7.06 -3.32 5.16
C LEU A 34 -8.14 -2.98 6.19
N GLY A 35 -9.01 -3.94 6.54
CA GLY A 35 -10.01 -3.78 7.58
C GLY A 35 -9.41 -3.47 8.96
N VAL A 36 -8.36 -4.21 9.34
CA VAL A 36 -7.62 -3.98 10.60
C VAL A 36 -6.99 -2.58 10.60
N ALA A 37 -6.26 -2.21 9.55
CA ALA A 37 -5.60 -0.90 9.45
C ALA A 37 -6.61 0.25 9.61
N ARG A 38 -7.78 0.16 8.97
CA ARG A 38 -8.85 1.17 9.07
C ARG A 38 -9.52 1.21 10.44
N ALA A 39 -9.63 0.07 11.13
CA ALA A 39 -10.22 0.00 12.46
C ALA A 39 -9.34 0.71 13.51
N ILE A 40 -8.02 0.65 13.35
CA ILE A 40 -7.06 1.26 14.27
C ILE A 40 -6.62 2.67 13.87
N SER A 41 -7.09 3.21 12.73
CA SER A 41 -6.58 4.49 12.19
C SER A 41 -7.33 5.75 12.68
N ARG A 42 -8.15 5.64 13.73
CA ARG A 42 -8.97 6.72 14.28
C ARG A 42 -8.77 7.10 15.78
N PRO A 43 -7.86 6.49 16.57
CA PRO A 43 -7.46 7.03 17.87
C PRO A 43 -6.90 8.46 17.77
N ALA A 44 -6.99 9.23 18.86
CA ALA A 44 -6.54 10.63 18.89
C ALA A 44 -5.02 10.80 18.72
N ASP A 45 -4.25 9.75 18.96
CA ASP A 45 -2.79 9.67 18.87
C ASP A 45 -2.28 9.06 17.54
N TRP A 46 -3.19 8.77 16.60
CA TRP A 46 -2.89 8.22 15.29
C TRP A 46 -3.52 9.04 14.15
N ASN A 47 -2.75 9.33 13.11
CA ASN A 47 -3.22 9.99 11.89
C ASN A 47 -2.59 9.37 10.61
N SER A 48 -3.03 9.85 9.45
CA SER A 48 -2.56 9.34 8.15
C SER A 48 -1.11 9.68 7.83
N ASP A 49 -0.53 10.72 8.44
CA ASP A 49 0.87 11.11 8.20
C ASP A 49 1.84 10.17 8.95
N GLN A 50 1.36 9.47 9.98
CA GLN A 50 2.10 8.44 10.71
C GLN A 50 2.04 7.05 10.04
N PHE A 51 1.06 6.83 9.15
CA PHE A 51 0.91 5.60 8.35
C PHE A 51 1.81 5.63 7.12
#